data_AF-A0A1F4DTC4-F1
#
_entry.id   AF-A0A1F4DTC4-F1
#
_cell.length_a   1.000
_cell.length_b   1.000
_cell.length_c   1.000
_cell.angle_alpha   90.00
_cell.angle_beta   90.00
_cell.angle_gamma   90.00
#
_symmetry.space_group_name_H-M   'P 1'
#
loop_
_entity.id
_entity.type
_entity.pdbx_description
1 polymer ?
#
loop_
_entity_poly.entity_id
_entity_poly.type
_entity_poly.pdbx_seq_one_letter_code
_entity_poly.pdbx_strand_id
1 'polypeptide(L)'
;MDNRTTDATLEIIGVKVLRTVAGDGWYASVTVRVAQADDRVARGWVHVRPRGTRLVVDDWDSSDASDIGRFGEVIQTEADAIVEAVNAKLAVDRRLR
;
A
#
# COMPACT_ATOMS: atom_id res chain seq x y z
N MET A 1 8.20 -22.07 -18.97
CA MET A 1 8.01 -20.90 -18.09
C MET A 1 7.15 -21.36 -16.94
N ASP A 2 7.71 -21.37 -15.74
CA ASP A 2 7.04 -21.90 -14.55
C ASP A 2 6.02 -20.86 -14.09
N ASN A 3 4.73 -21.15 -14.28
CA ASN A 3 3.61 -20.27 -13.94
C ASN A 3 3.32 -20.38 -12.44
N ARG A 4 4.30 -20.03 -11.60
CA ARG A 4 4.07 -19.86 -10.16
C ARG A 4 3.40 -18.51 -9.98
N THR A 5 2.10 -18.48 -10.24
CA THR A 5 1.24 -17.44 -9.70
C THR A 5 1.57 -17.35 -8.21
N THR A 6 2.04 -16.19 -7.81
CA THR A 6 2.36 -15.86 -6.43
C THR A 6 1.08 -16.01 -5.62
N ASP A 7 0.90 -17.14 -4.94
CA ASP A 7 -0.20 -17.33 -3.98
C ASP A 7 0.08 -16.46 -2.75
N ALA A 8 0.01 -15.15 -2.95
CA ALA A 8 0.16 -14.13 -1.94
C ALA A 8 -1.07 -13.23 -2.02
N THR A 9 -1.76 -13.05 -0.89
CA THR A 9 -2.92 -12.19 -0.77
C THR A 9 -2.52 -10.90 -0.06
N LEU A 10 -2.84 -9.75 -0.67
CA LEU A 10 -2.73 -8.45 -0.04
C LEU A 10 -4.01 -8.15 0.76
N GLU A 11 -3.84 -7.83 2.04
CA GLU A 11 -4.89 -7.29 2.90
C GLU A 11 -4.58 -5.84 3.26
N ILE A 12 -5.52 -4.94 2.99
CA ILE A 12 -5.45 -3.53 3.41
C ILE A 12 -6.07 -3.41 4.80
N ILE A 13 -5.24 -3.15 5.80
CA ILE A 13 -5.67 -3.05 7.20
C ILE A 13 -6.22 -1.66 7.51
N GLY A 14 -5.61 -0.63 6.95
CA GLY A 14 -6.05 0.74 7.20
C GLY A 14 -5.35 1.78 6.35
N VAL A 15 -6.03 2.91 6.16
CA VAL A 15 -5.54 4.06 5.40
C VAL A 15 -5.57 5.30 6.29
N LYS A 16 -4.43 5.97 6.42
CA LYS A 16 -4.28 7.24 7.15
C LYS A 16 -3.77 8.32 6.21
N VAL A 17 -4.55 9.39 6.04
CA VAL A 17 -4.16 10.56 5.24
C VAL A 17 -3.45 11.57 6.15
N LEU A 18 -2.22 11.91 5.81
CA LEU A 18 -1.32 12.74 6.61
C LEU A 18 -0.89 13.96 5.80
N ARG A 19 -0.77 15.12 6.47
CA ARG A 19 -0.19 16.33 5.87
C ARG A 19 1.29 16.37 6.13
N THR A 20 2.08 16.75 5.14
CA THR A 20 3.52 16.94 5.33
C THR A 20 3.79 18.26 6.03
N VAL A 21 4.71 18.29 6.98
CA VAL A 21 5.13 19.53 7.67
C VAL A 21 5.98 20.45 6.80
N ALA A 22 6.52 19.96 5.67
CA ALA A 22 7.45 20.68 4.80
C ALA A 22 6.80 21.35 3.56
N GLY A 23 5.47 21.54 3.54
CA GLY A 23 4.74 22.23 2.47
C GLY A 23 3.26 21.84 2.41
N ASP A 24 2.52 22.32 1.40
CA ASP A 24 1.10 21.96 1.14
C ASP A 24 0.89 20.51 0.65
N GLY A 25 1.90 19.65 0.83
CA GLY A 25 1.88 18.26 0.46
C GLY A 25 1.09 17.38 1.43
N TRP A 26 0.59 16.27 0.92
CA TRP A 26 0.00 15.21 1.73
C TRP A 26 0.41 13.86 1.16
N TYR A 27 0.39 12.84 2.01
CA TYR A 27 0.52 11.45 1.62
C TYR A 27 -0.45 10.60 2.43
N ALA A 28 -0.83 9.44 1.90
CA ALA A 28 -1.53 8.41 2.64
C ALA A 28 -0.54 7.33 3.05
N SER A 29 -0.56 6.96 4.32
CA SER A 29 0.10 5.76 4.81
C SER A 29 -0.93 4.64 4.90
N VAL A 30 -0.69 3.58 4.14
CA VAL A 30 -1.54 2.39 4.06
C VAL A 30 -0.86 1.27 4.82
N THR A 31 -1.49 0.78 5.88
CA THR A 31 -1.02 -0.41 6.60
C THR A 31 -1.52 -1.65 5.87
N VAL A 32 -0.61 -2.56 5.55
CA VAL A 32 -0.91 -3.75 4.76
C VAL A 32 -0.36 -5.01 5.41
N ARG A 33 -0.98 -6.14 5.07
CA ARG A 33 -0.51 -7.48 5.40
C ARG A 33 -0.48 -8.29 4.12
N VAL A 34 0.60 -9.04 3.92
CA VAL A 34 0.77 -9.97 2.80
C VAL A 34 0.82 -11.37 3.39
N ALA A 35 -0.19 -12.18 3.10
CA ALA A 35 -0.25 -13.59 3.51
C ALA A 35 0.13 -14.48 2.33
N GLN A 36 1.04 -15.43 2.56
CA GLN A 36 1.50 -16.37 1.54
C GLN A 36 0.86 -17.76 1.75
N ALA A 37 0.81 -18.57 0.70
CA ALA A 37 0.26 -19.93 0.76
C ALA A 37 0.99 -20.88 1.74
N ASP A 38 2.21 -20.55 2.14
CA ASP A 38 2.98 -21.32 3.13
C ASP A 38 2.79 -20.78 4.56
N ASP A 39 1.68 -20.10 4.82
CA ASP A 39 1.30 -19.46 6.09
C ASP A 39 2.25 -18.35 6.56
N ARG A 40 3.27 -17.97 5.77
CA ARG A 40 4.10 -16.81 6.09
C ARG A 40 3.31 -15.53 5.92
N VAL A 41 3.50 -14.61 6.86
CA VAL A 41 2.81 -13.34 6.90
C VAL A 41 3.82 -12.23 7.09
N ALA A 42 3.91 -11.35 6.10
CA ALA A 42 4.62 -10.09 6.21
C ALA A 42 3.63 -8.96 6.48
N ARG A 43 4.04 -7.98 7.29
CA ARG A 43 3.28 -6.74 7.53
C ARG A 43 4.14 -5.56 7.18
N GLY A 44 3.52 -4.48 6.76
CA GLY A 44 4.25 -3.29 6.40
C GLY A 44 3.37 -2.09 6.21
N TRP A 45 3.99 -1.04 5.69
CA TRP A 45 3.29 0.16 5.26
C TRP A 45 3.64 0.48 3.82
N VAL A 46 2.73 1.15 3.16
CA VAL A 46 2.89 1.68 1.80
C VAL A 46 2.51 3.14 1.84
N HIS A 47 3.38 4.01 1.34
CA HIS A 47 3.07 5.40 1.12
C HIS A 47 2.50 5.60 -0.29
N VAL A 48 1.44 6.41 -0.34
CA VAL A 48 0.80 6.84 -1.57
C VAL A 48 0.73 8.35 -1.57
N ARG A 49 1.18 8.98 -2.64
CA ARG A 49 1.19 10.44 -2.77
C ARG A 49 0.65 10.91 -4.11
N PRO A 50 0.18 12.16 -4.19
CA PRO A 50 -0.06 12.81 -5.47
C PRO A 50 1.23 12.97 -6.27
N ARG A 51 1.14 12.65 -7.56
CA ARG A 51 2.13 13.00 -8.58
C ARG A 51 1.38 13.55 -9.79
N GLY A 52 1.29 14.87 -9.87
CA GLY A 52 0.44 15.56 -10.84
C GLY A 52 -1.04 15.29 -10.55
N THR A 53 -1.76 14.71 -11.51
CA THR A 53 -3.20 14.43 -11.41
C THR A 53 -3.54 13.03 -10.90
N ARG A 54 -2.53 12.21 -10.59
CA ARG A 54 -2.72 10.81 -10.16
C ARG A 54 -2.08 10.55 -8.80
N LEU A 55 -2.58 9.54 -8.11
CA LEU A 55 -1.92 8.96 -6.95
C LEU A 55 -0.96 7.87 -7.40
N VAL A 56 0.18 7.76 -6.72
CA VAL A 56 1.18 6.73 -6.97
C VAL A 56 1.67 6.18 -5.64
N VAL A 57 1.96 4.88 -5.60
CA VAL A 57 2.83 4.31 -4.56
C VAL A 57 4.22 4.91 -4.74
N ASP A 58 4.76 5.54 -3.71
CA ASP A 58 6.08 6.16 -3.75
C ASP A 58 7.12 5.46 -2.88
N ASP A 59 6.69 4.85 -1.78
CA ASP A 59 7.57 4.15 -0.86
C ASP A 59 6.81 3.03 -0.14
N TRP A 60 7.54 2.05 0.36
CA TRP A 60 7.00 0.96 1.15
C TRP A 60 8.09 0.34 2.01
N ASP A 61 7.69 -0.26 3.12
CA ASP A 61 8.60 -1.00 3.98
C ASP A 61 7.89 -2.19 4.60
N SER A 62 8.65 -3.26 4.80
CA SER A 62 8.22 -4.48 5.47
C SER A 62 8.81 -4.51 6.87
N SER A 63 7.96 -4.74 7.87
CA SER A 63 8.40 -5.05 9.23
C SER A 63 9.11 -6.41 9.33
N ASP A 64 8.97 -7.27 8.31
CA ASP A 64 9.69 -8.53 8.19
C ASP A 64 10.80 -8.40 7.14
N ALA A 65 12.04 -8.31 7.63
CA ALA A 65 13.23 -8.20 6.79
C ALA A 65 13.56 -9.49 6.02
N SER A 66 13.06 -10.65 6.47
CA SER A 66 13.35 -11.93 5.84
C SER A 66 12.63 -12.15 4.51
N ASP A 67 11.59 -11.35 4.22
CA ASP A 67 10.74 -11.50 3.04
C ASP A 67 10.50 -10.18 2.29
N ILE A 68 11.39 -9.20 2.47
CA ILE A 68 11.23 -7.84 1.93
C ILE A 68 11.12 -7.81 0.40
N GLY A 69 11.83 -8.70 -0.32
CA GLY A 69 11.79 -8.77 -1.79
C GLY A 69 10.40 -9.14 -2.30
N ARG A 70 9.83 -10.24 -1.78
CA ARG A 70 8.50 -10.72 -2.20
C ARG A 70 7.38 -9.81 -1.72
N PHE A 71 7.53 -9.21 -0.54
CA PHE A 71 6.62 -8.14 -0.10
C PHE A 71 6.58 -7.01 -1.13
N GLY A 72 7.75 -6.54 -1.57
CA GLY A 72 7.86 -5.51 -2.61
C GLY A 72 7.22 -5.91 -3.94
N GLU A 73 7.38 -7.15 -4.38
CA GLU A 73 6.73 -7.67 -5.59
C GLU A 73 5.19 -7.59 -5.48
N VAL A 74 4.62 -8.03 -4.35
CA VAL A 74 3.17 -7.94 -4.11
C VAL A 74 2.70 -6.49 -4.11
N ILE A 75 3.42 -5.58 -3.45
CA ILE A 75 3.06 -4.15 -3.45
C ILE A 75 3.07 -3.57 -4.88
N GLN A 76 4.02 -3.98 -5.72
CA GLN A 76 4.08 -3.53 -7.11
C GLN A 76 2.94 -4.09 -7.95
N THR A 77 2.62 -5.37 -7.81
CA THR A 77 1.50 -6.00 -8.51
C THR A 77 0.15 -5.42 -8.09
N GLU A 78 -0.01 -5.11 -6.80
CA GLU A 78 -1.27 -4.65 -6.21
C GLU A 78 -1.33 -3.11 -6.03
N ALA A 79 -0.42 -2.37 -6.69
CA ALA A 79 -0.31 -0.92 -6.53
C ALA A 79 -1.62 -0.18 -6.83
N ASP A 80 -2.36 -0.64 -7.85
CA ASP A 80 -3.64 -0.06 -8.24
C ASP A 80 -4.71 -0.27 -7.16
N ALA A 81 -4.81 -1.47 -6.56
CA ALA A 81 -5.73 -1.76 -5.46
C ALA A 81 -5.43 -0.90 -4.21
N ILE A 82 -4.15 -0.69 -3.91
CA ILE A 82 -3.71 0.20 -2.83
C ILE A 82 -4.15 1.64 -3.11
N VAL A 83 -3.95 2.13 -4.34
CA VAL A 83 -4.38 3.47 -4.76
C VAL A 83 -5.91 3.63 -4.71
N GLU A 84 -6.67 2.61 -5.12
CA GLU A 84 -8.13 2.62 -5.03
C GLU A 84 -8.62 2.74 -3.59
N ALA A 85 -8.00 2.01 -2.65
CA ALA A 85 -8.34 2.13 -1.23
C ALA A 85 -8.08 3.55 -0.68
N VAL A 86 -7.00 4.21 -1.12
CA VAL A 86 -6.73 5.60 -0.77
C VAL A 86 -7.78 6.54 -1.36
N ASN A 87 -8.16 6.36 -2.63
CA ASN A 87 -9.23 7.15 -3.25
C ASN A 87 -10.57 6.98 -2.52
N ALA A 88 -10.92 5.76 -2.14
CA ALA A 88 -12.12 5.48 -1.36
C ALA A 88 -12.10 6.19 0.00
N LYS A 89 -10.96 6.18 0.70
CA LYS A 89 -10.80 6.89 1.98
C LYS A 89 -10.95 8.41 1.81
N LEU A 90 -10.34 8.99 0.78
CA LEU A 90 -10.46 10.43 0.50
C LEU A 90 -11.90 10.83 0.15
N ALA A 91 -12.64 9.99 -0.58
CA ALA A 91 -14.03 10.23 -0.89
C ALA A 91 -14.91 10.24 0.37
N VAL A 92 -14.65 9.35 1.32
CA VAL A 92 -15.33 9.32 2.62
C VAL A 92 -14.98 10.57 3.44
N ASP A 93 -13.70 10.92 3.57
CA ASP A 93 -13.28 12.06 4.39
C ASP A 93 -13.80 13.40 3.86
N ARG A 94 -14.01 13.53 2.55
CA ARG A 94 -14.64 14.71 1.93
C ARG A 94 -16.14 14.81 2.20
N ARG A 95 -16.85 13.67 2.31
CA ARG A 95 -18.29 13.64 2.62
C ARG A 95 -18.60 14.04 4.07
N LEU A 96 -17.61 13.98 4.94
CA LEU A 96 -17.74 14.29 6.38
C LEU A 96 -17.37 15.74 6.73
N ARG A 97 -17.10 16.59 5.74
CA ARG A 97 -16.80 18.02 5.89
C ARG A 97 -17.94 18.86 5.34
#